data_AF-A0AAV0JZU3-F1
#
_entry.id   AF-A0AAV0JZU3-F1
#
_cell.length_a   1.000
_cell.length_b   1.000
_cell.length_c   1.000
_cell.angle_alpha   90.00
_cell.angle_beta   90.00
_cell.angle_gamma   90.00
#
_symmetry.space_group_name_H-M   'P 1'
#
loop_
_entity.id
_entity.type
_entity.pdbx_description
1 polymer ?
#
loop_
_entity_poly.entity_id
_entity_poly.type
_entity_poly.pdbx_seq_one_letter_code
_entity_poly.pdbx_strand_id
1 'polypeptide(L)'
;WLAQQATHHRLRTNRLSPPFHSSLLLYSSHLPTQAAENSSSSIAISPITVESRHFSPSHSQPSSKGFPRYQLQPPSCIPSSVKSDFFPSSLCFQMASSVISAAASASPSACPVTDLLKGKAKLGSGNVGSLFIKDKGNPFLNSKSCGRITMAVAVNVSRFEAITMAPPDPILGVSEAFKADNDEKKLNLGVGAYRTEELQPYVLDVVKKAENLMLERGENKEYLPIEGLAAFNKATAELLFGADSPVISEQRVATIQGLSGTGSLRLAAVLIERYFPGAKVLISSPTWGNHKNIFNDARVPWSEYRYYDPKTVGLDFEGMIEDIKAAPEGSFVLLHGCAHNPTGIDPTPEQWEKIADVIQEKNHIPFFDVAYQGFASGSLDQDAASVRLFAARGMEIFVAQSYSKNLGLYSERIGAINVVCSSSDTAARVKSQLKRIARPMYSNPPIHGARIVANVVGDPALFGEWKAEMEMMAGRIKGVRQKLYDSLTSKDKSGKDWSFILKQIGMFSFTGLNKNQSDNMTNKWHVYMTKDGRISLAGLNLAKCEYLADAIIDSYHNVS
;
A
#
# COMPACT_ATOMS: atom_id res chain seq x y z
N TRP A 1 -14.67 7.64 30.56
CA TRP A 1 -15.28 8.17 31.78
C TRP A 1 -16.46 7.26 32.11
N LEU A 2 -16.51 6.77 33.35
CA LEU A 2 -17.34 5.67 33.83
C LEU A 2 -18.84 6.02 33.84
N ALA A 3 -19.65 4.99 33.67
CA ALA A 3 -21.10 4.98 33.88
C ALA A 3 -21.48 5.42 35.30
N GLN A 4 -22.56 6.21 35.43
CA GLN A 4 -23.35 6.22 36.66
C GLN A 4 -24.76 6.82 36.46
N GLN A 5 -25.71 6.09 37.06
CA GLN A 5 -26.98 6.51 37.64
C GLN A 5 -28.25 6.49 36.78
N ALA A 6 -29.05 5.49 37.12
CA ALA A 6 -30.47 5.37 36.89
C ALA A 6 -31.29 6.07 38.00
N THR A 7 -32.54 6.36 37.64
CA THR A 7 -33.77 6.37 38.44
C THR A 7 -34.07 7.50 39.44
N HIS A 8 -35.16 8.22 39.16
CA HIS A 8 -36.15 8.65 40.15
C HIS A 8 -37.59 8.42 39.66
N HIS A 9 -38.45 8.03 40.61
CA HIS A 9 -39.84 7.56 40.60
C HIS A 9 -40.88 8.48 39.91
N ARG A 10 -41.90 7.99 39.15
CA ARG A 10 -43.11 7.16 39.45
C ARG A 10 -44.32 8.00 39.95
N LEU A 11 -45.46 7.96 39.24
CA LEU A 11 -46.79 7.49 39.70
C LEU A 11 -48.01 7.99 38.88
N ARG A 12 -48.82 7.01 38.41
CA ARG A 12 -50.31 6.88 38.47
C ARG A 12 -50.81 6.05 37.25
N THR A 13 -50.91 4.72 37.31
CA THR A 13 -52.05 3.87 37.78
C THR A 13 -53.38 4.05 37.03
N ASN A 14 -53.75 3.07 36.18
CA ASN A 14 -54.87 2.11 36.37
C ASN A 14 -55.14 1.34 35.05
N ARG A 15 -55.02 -0.01 35.04
CA ARG A 15 -56.11 -1.03 35.09
C ARG A 15 -56.95 -1.04 33.78
N LEU A 16 -57.24 -2.13 33.06
CA LEU A 16 -57.30 -3.58 33.26
C LEU A 16 -57.35 -4.26 31.86
N SER A 17 -56.93 -5.53 31.76
CA SER A 17 -57.21 -6.45 30.63
C SER A 17 -58.15 -7.57 31.13
N PRO A 18 -58.57 -8.58 30.31
CA PRO A 18 -59.24 -8.64 28.99
C PRO A 18 -60.61 -9.38 29.13
N PRO A 19 -61.30 -9.95 28.09
CA PRO A 19 -60.90 -11.23 27.46
C PRO A 19 -61.31 -11.44 25.95
N PHE A 20 -60.96 -12.62 25.44
CA PHE A 20 -61.14 -13.22 24.10
C PHE A 20 -62.60 -13.36 23.57
N HIS A 21 -62.82 -13.26 22.24
CA HIS A 21 -63.17 -14.39 21.33
C HIS A 21 -63.35 -13.99 19.84
N SER A 22 -63.31 -15.01 18.98
CA SER A 22 -63.13 -15.09 17.52
C SER A 22 -64.31 -14.61 16.64
N SER A 23 -64.05 -14.26 15.36
CA SER A 23 -64.81 -14.67 14.16
C SER A 23 -64.23 -14.18 12.81
N LEU A 24 -64.56 -14.95 11.77
CA LEU A 24 -64.18 -14.96 10.33
C LEU A 24 -64.46 -13.68 9.51
N LEU A 25 -63.79 -13.55 8.35
CA LEU A 25 -64.27 -13.19 6.98
C LEU A 25 -63.03 -13.03 6.04
N LEU A 26 -62.74 -13.91 5.05
CA LEU A 26 -63.28 -14.10 3.67
C LEU A 26 -62.70 -13.18 2.55
N TYR A 27 -61.86 -13.79 1.70
CA TYR A 27 -61.77 -13.78 0.22
C TYR A 27 -61.73 -12.50 -0.66
N SER A 28 -60.62 -12.37 -1.42
CA SER A 28 -60.52 -12.41 -2.91
C SER A 28 -60.53 -11.17 -3.82
N SER A 29 -59.44 -11.13 -4.63
CA SER A 29 -59.31 -10.84 -6.08
C SER A 29 -59.82 -9.53 -6.70
N HIS A 30 -58.99 -8.91 -7.56
CA HIS A 30 -59.37 -8.37 -8.88
C HIS A 30 -58.13 -8.08 -9.78
N LEU A 31 -58.07 -8.75 -10.93
CA LEU A 31 -57.70 -8.24 -12.29
C LEU A 31 -59.05 -8.15 -13.07
N PRO A 32 -59.21 -7.73 -14.37
CA PRO A 32 -58.25 -7.56 -15.48
C PRO A 32 -58.58 -6.41 -16.51
N THR A 33 -57.83 -6.32 -17.64
CA THR A 33 -58.27 -6.16 -19.07
C THR A 33 -57.10 -5.65 -19.96
N GLN A 34 -57.01 -5.80 -21.30
CA GLN A 34 -57.20 -6.88 -22.30
C GLN A 34 -56.80 -6.30 -23.70
N ALA A 35 -56.33 -7.15 -24.65
CA ALA A 35 -56.47 -7.09 -26.15
C ALA A 35 -55.20 -7.65 -26.85
N ALA A 36 -55.22 -8.84 -27.49
CA ALA A 36 -55.67 -9.22 -28.85
C ALA A 36 -54.47 -9.20 -29.85
N GLU A 37 -54.16 -10.20 -30.72
CA GLU A 37 -54.97 -10.98 -31.67
C GLU A 37 -54.25 -12.28 -32.16
N ASN A 38 -55.00 -13.15 -32.86
CA ASN A 38 -54.71 -14.54 -33.27
C ASN A 38 -53.94 -14.71 -34.62
N SER A 39 -53.24 -15.85 -34.81
CA SER A 39 -53.71 -17.00 -35.65
C SER A 39 -52.59 -17.84 -36.33
N SER A 40 -52.87 -19.16 -36.44
CA SER A 40 -52.53 -20.09 -37.54
C SER A 40 -51.20 -20.91 -37.58
N SER A 41 -51.32 -22.16 -37.12
CA SER A 41 -51.03 -23.46 -37.81
C SER A 41 -49.61 -23.90 -38.27
N SER A 42 -49.23 -25.08 -37.74
CA SER A 42 -48.52 -26.23 -38.37
C SER A 42 -47.00 -26.16 -38.60
N ILE A 43 -46.23 -27.14 -38.06
CA ILE A 43 -45.43 -28.15 -38.81
C ILE A 43 -44.55 -29.02 -37.87
N ALA A 44 -44.69 -30.33 -38.07
CA ALA A 44 -43.82 -31.51 -37.91
C ALA A 44 -42.61 -31.58 -36.95
N ILE A 45 -42.59 -32.71 -36.23
CA ILE A 45 -41.46 -33.35 -35.57
C ILE A 45 -40.75 -34.31 -36.55
N SER A 46 -39.42 -34.28 -36.63
CA SER A 46 -38.54 -35.46 -36.87
C SER A 46 -37.04 -35.10 -36.68
N PRO A 47 -36.16 -36.09 -36.39
CA PRO A 47 -34.97 -35.92 -35.56
C PRO A 47 -33.67 -35.74 -36.36
N ILE A 48 -32.64 -35.16 -35.74
CA ILE A 48 -31.28 -35.13 -36.30
C ILE A 48 -30.37 -36.09 -35.54
N THR A 49 -29.71 -36.90 -36.37
CA THR A 49 -28.88 -38.07 -36.13
C THR A 49 -27.49 -37.72 -35.60
N VAL A 50 -26.95 -38.69 -34.88
CA VAL A 50 -25.55 -38.86 -34.44
C VAL A 50 -24.57 -38.79 -35.62
N GLU A 51 -23.49 -38.01 -35.48
CA GLU A 51 -22.25 -38.20 -36.22
C GLU A 51 -21.06 -38.33 -35.26
N SER A 52 -20.55 -39.55 -35.14
CA SER A 52 -19.26 -39.88 -34.56
C SER A 52 -18.19 -39.78 -35.66
N ARG A 53 -17.18 -38.93 -35.47
CA ARG A 53 -15.96 -38.94 -36.31
C ARG A 53 -14.85 -39.69 -35.58
N HIS A 54 -14.44 -40.80 -36.21
CA HIS A 54 -13.21 -41.51 -35.94
C HIS A 54 -11.99 -40.64 -36.28
N PHE A 55 -11.02 -40.60 -35.37
CA PHE A 55 -9.64 -40.23 -35.67
C PHE A 55 -8.75 -41.44 -35.38
N SER A 56 -8.08 -41.92 -36.43
CA SER A 56 -6.99 -42.89 -36.37
C SER A 56 -5.70 -42.20 -35.90
N PRO A 57 -4.83 -42.85 -35.10
CA PRO A 57 -3.44 -42.49 -35.00
C PRO A 57 -2.58 -43.41 -35.88
N SER A 58 -1.81 -42.81 -36.77
CA SER A 58 -0.79 -43.46 -37.59
C SER A 58 0.47 -43.73 -36.77
N HIS A 59 0.97 -44.96 -36.89
CA HIS A 59 2.26 -45.41 -36.40
C HIS A 59 3.42 -44.74 -37.16
N SER A 60 4.43 -44.28 -36.44
CA SER A 60 5.81 -44.22 -36.93
C SER A 60 6.79 -44.53 -35.79
N GLN A 61 7.56 -45.60 -35.96
CA GLN A 61 8.75 -45.88 -35.15
C GLN A 61 9.91 -44.96 -35.57
N PRO A 62 10.93 -44.79 -34.71
CA PRO A 62 12.20 -45.37 -35.12
C PRO A 62 13.02 -46.05 -34.01
N SER A 63 13.55 -47.21 -34.40
CA SER A 63 14.89 -47.77 -34.14
C SER A 63 15.59 -47.60 -32.79
N SER A 64 15.91 -48.76 -32.24
CA SER A 64 16.86 -49.09 -31.18
C SER A 64 18.29 -48.57 -31.38
N LYS A 65 18.91 -48.06 -30.31
CA LYS A 65 20.33 -48.25 -29.98
C LYS A 65 20.45 -48.54 -28.48
N GLY A 66 21.21 -49.58 -28.14
CA GLY A 66 21.29 -50.15 -26.79
C GLY A 66 22.43 -49.64 -25.91
N PHE A 67 22.51 -50.33 -24.76
CA PHE A 67 23.50 -50.31 -23.66
C PHE A 67 23.32 -49.25 -22.54
N PRO A 68 23.68 -49.57 -21.28
CA PRO A 68 23.48 -50.83 -20.55
C PRO A 68 22.74 -50.64 -19.20
N ARG A 69 22.23 -51.76 -18.67
CA ARG A 69 21.56 -51.90 -17.37
C ARG A 69 22.50 -51.51 -16.21
N TYR A 70 22.07 -50.57 -15.37
CA TYR A 70 22.53 -50.46 -13.99
C TYR A 70 21.49 -51.12 -13.07
N GLN A 71 21.87 -52.23 -12.44
CA GLN A 71 21.13 -52.83 -11.34
C GLN A 71 21.25 -51.93 -10.10
N LEU A 72 20.13 -51.38 -9.64
CA LEU A 72 20.02 -50.80 -8.30
C LEU A 72 19.66 -51.91 -7.32
N GLN A 73 20.63 -52.31 -6.50
CA GLN A 73 20.37 -53.06 -5.27
C GLN A 73 19.91 -52.09 -4.17
N PRO A 74 18.93 -52.46 -3.33
CA PRO A 74 18.51 -51.66 -2.18
C PRO A 74 19.47 -51.88 -1.01
N PRO A 75 19.78 -50.85 -0.20
CA PRO A 75 20.47 -51.10 1.05
C PRO A 75 19.48 -51.59 2.12
N SER A 76 19.88 -52.70 2.72
CA SER A 76 19.34 -53.41 3.86
C SER A 76 19.27 -52.59 5.15
N CYS A 77 18.17 -52.73 5.88
CA CYS A 77 18.02 -52.40 7.29
C CYS A 77 18.84 -53.37 8.18
N ILE A 78 19.58 -52.87 9.17
CA ILE A 78 19.93 -53.58 10.42
C ILE A 78 19.93 -52.57 11.59
N PRO A 79 19.53 -52.97 12.82
CA PRO A 79 19.02 -52.09 13.88
C PRO A 79 19.96 -51.93 15.09
N SER A 80 19.68 -50.96 15.98
CA SER A 80 19.90 -50.96 17.45
C SER A 80 19.94 -49.50 17.96
N SER A 81 18.94 -49.03 18.71
CA SER A 81 18.81 -49.10 20.17
C SER A 81 19.95 -48.39 20.94
N VAL A 82 19.71 -47.15 21.36
CA VAL A 82 20.30 -46.61 22.60
C VAL A 82 19.20 -45.94 23.41
N LYS A 83 19.18 -46.31 24.68
CA LYS A 83 18.20 -46.00 25.71
C LYS A 83 18.30 -44.54 26.17
N SER A 84 17.15 -44.09 26.62
CA SER A 84 16.89 -43.03 27.59
C SER A 84 17.90 -42.96 28.74
N ASP A 85 18.31 -41.75 29.10
CA ASP A 85 18.58 -41.38 30.49
C ASP A 85 17.83 -40.09 30.84
N PHE A 86 16.96 -40.25 31.83
CA PHE A 86 16.24 -39.22 32.56
C PHE A 86 17.19 -38.57 33.57
N PHE A 87 17.15 -37.24 33.72
CA PHE A 87 17.25 -36.59 35.03
C PHE A 87 16.40 -35.30 35.03
N PRO A 88 15.65 -35.01 36.10
CA PRO A 88 14.70 -33.91 36.15
C PRO A 88 15.34 -32.64 36.71
N SER A 89 14.93 -31.49 36.22
CA SER A 89 14.93 -30.28 37.05
C SER A 89 13.66 -29.49 36.79
N SER A 90 12.81 -29.49 37.81
CA SER A 90 11.72 -28.55 37.96
C SER A 90 12.33 -27.18 38.28
N LEU A 91 11.95 -26.15 37.54
CA LEU A 91 11.89 -24.81 38.11
C LEU A 91 10.67 -24.09 37.55
N CYS A 92 9.67 -24.05 38.41
CA CYS A 92 8.43 -23.31 38.28
C CYS A 92 8.78 -21.80 38.28
N PHE A 93 8.45 -21.07 37.21
CA PHE A 93 8.46 -19.61 37.24
C PHE A 93 7.18 -19.13 37.92
N GLN A 94 7.27 -18.81 39.21
CA GLN A 94 6.25 -18.00 39.88
C GLN A 94 6.44 -16.53 39.50
N MET A 95 5.45 -15.98 38.80
CA MET A 95 5.21 -14.54 38.71
C MET A 95 4.80 -14.02 40.09
N ALA A 96 5.61 -13.12 40.67
CA ALA A 96 5.20 -12.31 41.81
C ALA A 96 5.21 -10.83 41.40
N SER A 97 4.01 -10.28 41.25
CA SER A 97 3.76 -8.85 41.19
C SER A 97 4.12 -8.21 42.53
N SER A 98 4.87 -7.12 42.51
CA SER A 98 5.04 -6.24 43.68
C SER A 98 4.69 -4.82 43.29
N VAL A 99 3.55 -4.37 43.79
CA VAL A 99 3.10 -2.98 43.77
C VAL A 99 3.86 -2.24 44.88
N ILE A 100 4.58 -1.17 44.54
CA ILE A 100 5.03 -0.19 45.53
C ILE A 100 4.54 1.18 45.08
N SER A 101 3.62 1.70 45.89
CA SER A 101 3.12 3.07 45.87
C SER A 101 4.10 3.97 46.60
N ALA A 102 4.48 5.10 46.01
CA ALA A 102 4.99 6.25 46.75
C ALA A 102 4.60 7.54 46.00
N ALA A 103 3.66 8.26 46.58
CA ALA A 103 3.29 9.61 46.19
C ALA A 103 4.32 10.61 46.72
N ALA A 104 4.72 11.57 45.89
CA ALA A 104 5.23 12.85 46.35
C ALA A 104 4.97 13.93 45.29
N SER A 105 4.13 14.87 45.67
CA SER A 105 3.79 16.12 44.99
C SER A 105 4.95 17.12 45.01
N ALA A 106 5.30 17.70 43.86
CA ALA A 106 5.95 19.01 43.81
C ALA A 106 5.70 19.68 42.46
N SER A 107 5.09 20.86 42.52
CA SER A 107 4.80 21.81 41.43
C SER A 107 6.08 22.42 40.86
N PRO A 108 6.16 22.75 39.55
CA PRO A 108 7.24 23.59 39.03
C PRO A 108 6.80 25.06 38.97
N SER A 109 7.48 25.89 39.75
CA SER A 109 7.50 27.35 39.62
C SER A 109 8.38 27.77 38.44
N ALA A 110 7.85 28.72 37.66
CA ALA A 110 8.50 29.37 36.54
C ALA A 110 9.60 30.36 36.97
N CYS A 111 10.62 30.56 36.12
CA CYS A 111 11.28 31.86 35.82
C CYS A 111 12.44 31.68 34.79
N PRO A 112 12.93 32.75 34.12
CA PRO A 112 12.93 32.82 32.67
C PRO A 112 14.30 32.83 31.98
N VAL A 113 14.26 32.59 30.67
CA VAL A 113 15.35 32.72 29.70
C VAL A 113 15.74 34.19 29.54
N THR A 114 17.04 34.48 29.57
CA THR A 114 17.62 35.74 29.09
C THR A 114 18.54 35.47 27.90
N ASP A 115 18.31 36.27 26.86
CA ASP A 115 19.11 36.40 25.63
C ASP A 115 20.53 36.86 25.90
N LEU A 116 21.50 36.35 25.12
CA LEU A 116 22.49 37.13 24.36
C LEU A 116 23.53 36.19 23.74
N LEU A 117 23.74 36.29 22.43
CA LEU A 117 25.03 36.68 21.82
C LEU A 117 25.01 36.50 20.29
N LYS A 118 24.96 37.64 19.58
CA LYS A 118 25.46 37.80 18.21
C LYS A 118 26.87 38.38 18.29
N GLY A 119 27.83 37.76 17.62
CA GLY A 119 29.18 38.33 17.43
C GLY A 119 29.99 37.51 16.43
N LYS A 120 30.34 38.12 15.28
CA LYS A 120 31.08 37.55 14.15
C LYS A 120 32.61 37.61 14.33
N ALA A 121 33.29 36.79 13.50
CA ALA A 121 34.68 36.87 13.00
C ALA A 121 35.78 36.29 13.92
N LYS A 122 36.86 35.64 13.46
CA LYS A 122 37.54 35.58 12.15
C LYS A 122 38.49 34.34 12.11
N LEU A 123 38.78 33.82 10.91
CA LEU A 123 39.78 32.76 10.64
C LEU A 123 41.22 33.19 11.01
N GLY A 124 42.04 32.23 11.44
CA GLY A 124 43.51 32.31 11.51
C GLY A 124 44.13 30.90 11.45
N SER A 125 45.03 30.69 10.50
CA SER A 125 45.69 29.42 10.15
C SER A 125 46.85 29.08 11.09
N GLY A 126 47.20 27.79 11.22
CA GLY A 126 48.48 27.36 11.79
C GLY A 126 48.64 25.86 11.87
N ASN A 127 49.62 25.33 11.15
CA ASN A 127 49.96 23.91 10.96
C ASN A 127 51.14 23.51 11.88
N VAL A 128 51.55 22.22 11.83
CA VAL A 128 52.78 21.60 12.39
C VAL A 128 52.62 21.09 13.84
N GLY A 129 53.03 19.89 14.26
CA GLY A 129 53.78 18.77 13.67
C GLY A 129 54.23 17.83 14.80
N SER A 130 54.26 16.54 14.53
CA SER A 130 54.65 15.44 15.44
C SER A 130 56.15 15.41 15.74
N LEU A 131 56.56 15.12 16.98
CA LEU A 131 57.86 14.49 17.24
C LEU A 131 57.87 13.70 18.58
N PHE A 132 58.26 12.42 18.50
CA PHE A 132 58.58 11.51 19.60
C PHE A 132 60.08 11.57 19.92
N ILE A 133 60.48 11.60 21.22
CA ILE A 133 61.78 11.10 21.70
C ILE A 133 61.65 10.45 23.10
N LYS A 134 62.34 9.31 23.26
CA LYS A 134 62.57 8.47 24.48
C LYS A 134 63.66 9.06 25.39
N ASP A 135 63.57 8.81 26.71
CA ASP A 135 64.71 8.37 27.56
C ASP A 135 64.22 8.02 28.99
N LYS A 136 64.45 6.79 29.49
CA LYS A 136 65.55 6.30 30.36
C LYS A 136 65.59 6.82 31.81
N GLY A 137 65.02 6.02 32.72
CA GLY A 137 65.71 5.41 33.89
C GLY A 137 66.36 6.25 35.01
N ASN A 138 65.67 6.23 36.16
CA ASN A 138 66.19 5.99 37.54
C ASN A 138 66.62 7.20 38.43
N PRO A 139 66.68 7.08 39.78
CA PRO A 139 65.53 7.12 40.71
C PRO A 139 65.75 8.04 41.95
N PHE A 140 64.75 8.07 42.84
CA PHE A 140 64.71 8.63 44.21
C PHE A 140 64.64 10.15 44.38
N LEU A 141 63.43 10.66 44.57
CA LEU A 141 63.13 11.68 45.59
C LEU A 141 61.71 11.45 46.12
N ASN A 142 61.61 11.17 47.43
CA ASN A 142 60.37 11.06 48.18
C ASN A 142 59.67 12.42 48.24
N SER A 143 58.50 12.52 47.62
CA SER A 143 57.59 13.67 47.76
C SER A 143 56.19 13.16 48.10
N LYS A 144 55.65 13.70 49.19
CA LYS A 144 54.40 13.31 49.85
C LYS A 144 53.24 13.19 48.85
N SER A 145 52.55 12.05 48.90
CA SER A 145 51.30 11.80 48.19
C SER A 145 50.23 12.79 48.65
N CYS A 146 50.04 13.88 47.91
CA CYS A 146 48.82 14.64 47.94
C CYS A 146 47.84 13.91 47.02
N GLY A 147 46.95 13.11 47.60
CA GLY A 147 45.92 12.40 46.84
C GLY A 147 45.04 13.42 46.11
N ARG A 148 45.29 13.60 44.80
CA ARG A 148 44.30 14.20 43.90
C ARG A 148 43.11 13.26 43.86
N ILE A 149 42.08 13.57 44.63
CA ILE A 149 40.74 13.02 44.42
C ILE A 149 40.26 13.62 43.10
N THR A 150 40.48 12.89 42.01
CA THR A 150 39.82 13.19 40.74
C THR A 150 38.35 12.85 40.96
N MET A 151 37.54 13.86 41.29
CA MET A 151 36.09 13.76 41.17
C MET A 151 35.78 13.57 39.68
N ALA A 152 35.74 12.31 39.24
CA ALA A 152 35.10 11.99 37.99
C ALA A 152 33.62 12.32 38.19
N VAL A 153 33.21 13.51 37.76
CA VAL A 153 31.79 13.81 37.58
C VAL A 153 31.31 12.81 36.55
N ALA A 154 30.70 11.73 37.02
CA ALA A 154 29.94 10.82 36.19
C ALA A 154 28.72 11.61 35.72
N VAL A 155 28.91 12.46 34.70
CA VAL A 155 27.80 12.98 33.92
C VAL A 155 27.18 11.74 33.32
N ASN A 156 26.00 11.38 33.81
CA ASN A 156 25.21 10.27 33.30
C ASN A 156 24.64 10.74 31.96
N VAL A 157 25.52 10.84 30.95
CA VAL A 157 25.15 11.24 29.60
C VAL A 157 24.19 10.18 29.08
N SER A 158 23.00 10.62 28.67
CA SER A 158 22.01 9.71 28.11
C SER A 158 22.63 8.97 26.93
N ARG A 159 22.50 7.64 26.90
CA ARG A 159 22.92 6.82 25.75
C ARG A 159 22.21 7.21 24.45
N PHE A 160 21.15 8.01 24.54
CA PHE A 160 20.35 8.48 23.42
C PHE A 160 20.59 9.95 23.06
N GLU A 161 21.55 10.64 23.70
CA GLU A 161 21.79 12.07 23.46
C GLU A 161 22.15 12.40 22.00
N ALA A 162 22.82 11.48 21.29
CA ALA A 162 23.19 11.66 19.89
C ALA A 162 22.05 11.38 18.89
N ILE A 163 20.89 10.88 19.34
CA ILE A 163 19.77 10.58 18.43
C ILE A 163 19.09 11.89 18.04
N THR A 164 19.24 12.27 16.78
CA THR A 164 18.59 13.46 16.22
C THR A 164 17.09 13.21 15.99
N MET A 165 16.26 14.21 16.28
CA MET A 165 14.84 14.19 15.93
C MET A 165 14.66 14.03 14.42
N ALA A 166 13.88 13.03 14.02
CA ALA A 166 13.56 12.80 12.63
C ALA A 166 12.66 13.94 12.09
N PRO A 167 12.80 14.32 10.81
CA PRO A 167 11.87 15.25 10.19
C PRO A 167 10.45 14.65 10.13
N PRO A 168 9.39 15.47 10.27
CA PRO A 168 8.02 14.99 10.14
C PRO A 168 7.73 14.50 8.72
N ASP A 169 6.88 13.49 8.59
CA ASP A 169 6.44 13.00 7.27
C ASP A 169 5.62 14.10 6.54
N PRO A 170 5.95 14.45 5.29
CA PRO A 170 5.30 15.55 4.56
C PRO A 170 3.79 15.38 4.34
N ILE A 171 3.24 14.16 4.44
CA ILE A 171 1.81 13.89 4.30
C ILE A 171 1.14 13.80 5.68
N LEU A 172 1.78 13.15 6.66
CA LEU A 172 1.21 13.05 8.01
C LEU A 172 1.21 14.40 8.73
N GLY A 173 2.24 15.23 8.54
CA GLY A 173 2.29 16.59 9.07
C GLY A 173 1.14 17.47 8.57
N VAL A 174 0.67 17.26 7.33
CA VAL A 174 -0.50 17.95 6.78
C VAL A 174 -1.77 17.60 7.57
N SER A 175 -1.90 16.34 8.00
CA SER A 175 -3.06 15.89 8.79
C SER A 175 -3.03 16.44 10.22
N GLU A 176 -1.86 16.56 10.82
CA GLU A 176 -1.68 17.17 12.14
C GLU A 176 -2.03 18.65 12.11
N ALA A 177 -1.53 19.38 11.11
CA ALA A 177 -1.85 20.80 10.92
C ALA A 177 -3.35 21.02 10.68
N PHE A 178 -3.99 20.19 9.83
CA PHE A 178 -5.44 20.23 9.63
C PHE A 178 -6.25 20.00 10.90
N LYS A 179 -5.79 19.10 11.79
CA LYS A 179 -6.46 18.85 13.07
C LYS A 179 -6.33 20.01 14.05
N ALA A 180 -5.21 20.73 14.01
CA ALA A 180 -4.95 21.88 14.87
C ALA A 180 -5.72 23.15 14.44
N ASP A 181 -6.13 23.23 13.18
CA ASP A 181 -6.92 24.34 12.65
C ASP A 181 -8.38 24.30 13.15
N ASN A 182 -8.94 25.45 13.52
CA ASN A 182 -10.33 25.57 13.98
C ASN A 182 -11.25 26.26 12.97
N ASP A 183 -10.75 26.67 11.80
CA ASP A 183 -11.57 27.30 10.76
C ASP A 183 -12.61 26.31 10.19
N GLU A 184 -13.87 26.74 10.07
CA GLU A 184 -14.98 25.91 9.59
C GLU A 184 -14.91 25.59 8.09
N LYS A 185 -14.13 26.36 7.33
CA LYS A 185 -13.92 26.17 5.89
C LYS A 185 -12.73 25.28 5.57
N LYS A 186 -11.96 24.83 6.58
CA LYS A 186 -10.77 24.01 6.36
C LYS A 186 -11.05 22.75 5.55
N LEU A 187 -10.13 22.39 4.66
CA LEU A 187 -10.21 21.19 3.82
C LEU A 187 -8.94 20.36 3.97
N ASN A 188 -9.09 19.05 4.16
CA ASN A 188 -7.97 18.11 4.10
C ASN A 188 -7.92 17.44 2.73
N LEU A 189 -7.07 17.97 1.85
CA LEU A 189 -6.78 17.42 0.54
C LEU A 189 -5.38 16.79 0.49
N GLY A 190 -4.75 16.56 1.64
CA GLY A 190 -3.44 15.93 1.74
C GLY A 190 -3.52 14.41 1.63
N VAL A 191 -4.36 13.77 2.45
CA VAL A 191 -4.41 12.30 2.55
C VAL A 191 -5.18 11.68 1.38
N GLY A 192 -4.56 10.70 0.73
CA GLY A 192 -5.18 9.88 -0.31
C GLY A 192 -6.07 8.77 0.25
N ALA A 193 -7.14 9.15 0.95
CA ALA A 193 -8.12 8.22 1.49
C ALA A 193 -9.52 8.69 1.11
N TYR A 194 -10.34 7.75 0.62
CA TYR A 194 -11.69 8.02 0.17
C TYR A 194 -12.59 8.46 1.33
N ARG A 195 -13.48 9.41 1.04
CA ARG A 195 -14.46 9.97 1.99
C ARG A 195 -15.86 10.00 1.38
N THR A 196 -16.86 9.99 2.25
CA THR A 196 -18.24 10.30 1.88
C THR A 196 -18.40 11.79 1.54
N GLU A 197 -19.59 12.20 1.09
CA GLU A 197 -19.89 13.62 0.80
C GLU A 197 -19.82 14.48 2.08
N GLU A 198 -20.10 13.89 3.24
CA GLU A 198 -19.95 14.46 4.59
C GLU A 198 -18.50 14.41 5.10
N LEU A 199 -17.55 14.07 4.22
CA LEU A 199 -16.11 13.98 4.49
C LEU A 199 -15.73 12.96 5.58
N GLN A 200 -16.57 11.93 5.79
CA GLN A 200 -16.31 10.85 6.75
C GLN A 200 -15.56 9.67 6.11
N PRO A 201 -14.78 8.89 6.87
CA PRO A 201 -14.24 7.62 6.40
C PRO A 201 -15.35 6.69 5.90
N TYR A 202 -15.15 6.07 4.73
CA TYR A 202 -16.12 5.16 4.14
C TYR A 202 -15.64 3.72 4.27
N VAL A 203 -16.46 2.87 4.90
CA VAL A 203 -16.27 1.42 4.95
C VAL A 203 -17.26 0.80 3.96
N LEU A 204 -16.74 0.07 2.99
CA LEU A 204 -17.52 -0.63 1.96
C LEU A 204 -18.49 -1.64 2.60
N ASP A 205 -19.68 -1.77 2.03
CA ASP A 205 -20.68 -2.71 2.52
C ASP A 205 -20.23 -4.16 2.29
N VAL A 206 -19.48 -4.44 1.21
CA VAL A 206 -18.91 -5.77 0.97
C VAL A 206 -17.91 -6.16 2.07
N VAL A 207 -17.17 -5.18 2.61
CA VAL A 207 -16.23 -5.40 3.72
C VAL A 207 -17.00 -5.73 5.00
N LYS A 208 -18.05 -4.96 5.31
CA LYS A 208 -18.91 -5.24 6.48
C LYS A 208 -19.54 -6.63 6.39
N LYS A 209 -20.01 -7.03 5.20
CA LYS A 209 -20.55 -8.38 4.95
C LYS A 209 -19.48 -9.45 5.19
N ALA A 210 -18.27 -9.26 4.66
CA ALA A 210 -17.17 -10.19 4.86
C ALA A 210 -16.79 -10.33 6.35
N GLU A 211 -16.78 -9.23 7.10
CA GLU A 211 -16.51 -9.25 8.54
C GLU A 211 -17.61 -9.98 9.33
N ASN A 212 -18.89 -9.74 9.00
CA ASN A 212 -20.00 -10.46 9.62
C ASN A 212 -19.90 -11.97 9.36
N LEU A 213 -19.59 -12.38 8.12
CA LEU A 213 -19.36 -13.79 7.78
C LEU A 213 -18.22 -14.40 8.60
N MET A 214 -17.12 -13.67 8.80
CA MET A 214 -16.00 -14.13 9.62
C MET A 214 -16.40 -14.31 11.09
N LEU A 215 -17.24 -13.43 11.62
CA LEU A 215 -17.77 -13.53 12.99
C LEU A 215 -18.73 -14.73 13.14
N GLU A 216 -19.66 -14.90 12.21
CA GLU A 216 -20.62 -16.02 12.20
C GLU A 216 -19.93 -17.38 12.10
N ARG A 217 -18.85 -17.47 11.32
CA ARG A 217 -18.03 -18.68 11.19
C ARG A 217 -17.14 -18.96 12.40
N GLY A 218 -17.04 -18.02 13.35
CA GLY A 218 -16.20 -18.18 14.55
C GLY A 218 -14.71 -18.31 14.22
N GLU A 219 -14.21 -17.60 13.21
CA GLU A 219 -12.84 -17.79 12.74
C GLU A 219 -11.79 -17.38 13.79
N ASN A 220 -10.80 -18.24 14.03
CA ASN A 220 -9.78 -18.06 15.07
C ASN A 220 -8.74 -16.96 14.74
N LYS A 221 -7.82 -16.68 15.67
CA LYS A 221 -6.73 -15.70 15.51
C LYS A 221 -5.34 -16.35 15.59
N GLU A 222 -5.22 -17.59 15.15
CA GLU A 222 -3.95 -18.31 15.15
C GLU A 222 -2.94 -17.70 14.16
N TYR A 223 -1.67 -17.99 14.37
CA TYR A 223 -0.61 -17.56 13.47
C TYR A 223 -0.82 -18.11 12.04
N LEU A 224 -0.60 -17.23 11.06
CA LEU A 224 -0.52 -17.65 9.66
C LEU A 224 0.85 -18.30 9.35
N PRO A 225 0.92 -19.10 8.27
CA PRO A 225 2.19 -19.37 7.61
C PRO A 225 2.94 -18.07 7.29
N ILE A 226 4.27 -18.12 7.21
CA ILE A 226 5.11 -16.93 6.94
C ILE A 226 4.71 -16.24 5.62
N GLU A 227 4.31 -17.02 4.63
CA GLU A 227 3.85 -16.52 3.33
C GLU A 227 2.44 -15.91 3.34
N GLY A 228 1.72 -16.02 4.47
CA GLY A 228 0.35 -15.53 4.64
C GLY A 228 -0.73 -16.57 4.38
N LEU A 229 -1.95 -16.08 4.22
CA LEU A 229 -3.13 -16.91 3.99
C LEU A 229 -3.16 -17.42 2.54
N ALA A 230 -3.22 -18.74 2.36
CA ALA A 230 -3.17 -19.36 1.02
C ALA A 230 -4.32 -18.89 0.11
N ALA A 231 -5.55 -18.77 0.64
CA ALA A 231 -6.71 -18.29 -0.12
C ALA A 231 -6.52 -16.84 -0.61
N PHE A 232 -5.94 -15.98 0.22
CA PHE A 232 -5.58 -14.61 -0.16
C PHE A 232 -4.50 -14.59 -1.24
N ASN A 233 -3.42 -15.35 -1.05
CA ASN A 233 -2.31 -15.41 -2.02
C ASN A 233 -2.74 -15.91 -3.40
N LYS A 234 -3.70 -16.84 -3.46
CA LYS A 234 -4.31 -17.28 -4.72
C LYS A 234 -5.13 -16.16 -5.34
N ALA A 235 -6.11 -15.63 -4.60
CA ALA A 235 -7.04 -14.62 -5.11
C ALA A 235 -6.34 -13.33 -5.57
N THR A 236 -5.29 -12.88 -4.85
CA THR A 236 -4.53 -11.67 -5.19
C THR A 236 -3.74 -11.83 -6.49
N ALA A 237 -3.14 -13.00 -6.72
CA ALA A 237 -2.38 -13.28 -7.94
C ALA A 237 -3.31 -13.41 -9.16
N GLU A 238 -4.42 -14.14 -9.01
CA GLU A 238 -5.43 -14.30 -10.07
C GLU A 238 -6.10 -12.96 -10.43
N LEU A 239 -6.40 -12.11 -9.45
CA LEU A 239 -6.94 -10.77 -9.69
C LEU A 239 -5.98 -9.89 -10.51
N LEU A 240 -4.69 -9.94 -10.18
CA LEU A 240 -3.67 -9.13 -10.82
C LEU A 240 -3.41 -9.58 -12.26
N PHE A 241 -3.12 -10.87 -12.45
CA PHE A 241 -2.67 -11.40 -13.74
C PHE A 241 -3.80 -11.88 -14.64
N GLY A 242 -4.99 -12.12 -14.08
CA GLY A 242 -6.08 -12.87 -14.73
C GLY A 242 -5.96 -14.36 -14.41
N ALA A 243 -7.06 -15.01 -14.05
CA ALA A 243 -7.09 -16.42 -13.67
C ALA A 243 -6.60 -17.36 -14.79
N ASP A 244 -6.84 -16.98 -16.05
CA ASP A 244 -6.45 -17.75 -17.24
C ASP A 244 -5.03 -17.43 -17.73
N SER A 245 -4.26 -16.61 -16.98
CA SER A 245 -2.94 -16.19 -17.40
C SER A 245 -1.92 -17.34 -17.38
N PRO A 246 -1.06 -17.49 -18.41
CA PRO A 246 -0.03 -18.53 -18.45
C PRO A 246 0.89 -18.52 -17.23
N VAL A 247 1.24 -17.35 -16.68
CA VAL A 247 2.12 -17.28 -15.49
C VAL A 247 1.47 -17.95 -14.26
N ILE A 248 0.14 -17.99 -14.19
CA ILE A 248 -0.63 -18.64 -13.12
C ILE A 248 -0.65 -20.15 -13.36
N SER A 249 -1.07 -20.60 -14.53
CA SER A 249 -1.19 -22.04 -14.84
C SER A 249 0.17 -22.76 -14.87
N GLU A 250 1.24 -22.06 -15.25
CA GLU A 250 2.63 -22.55 -15.23
C GLU A 250 3.30 -22.40 -13.85
N GLN A 251 2.58 -21.88 -12.85
CA GLN A 251 3.06 -21.69 -11.47
C GLN A 251 4.34 -20.84 -11.37
N ARG A 252 4.48 -19.86 -12.25
CA ARG A 252 5.67 -18.98 -12.32
C ARG A 252 5.59 -17.77 -11.40
N VAL A 253 4.53 -17.61 -10.62
CA VAL A 253 4.34 -16.47 -9.71
C VAL A 253 4.70 -16.86 -8.27
N ALA A 254 5.71 -16.20 -7.71
CA ALA A 254 6.03 -16.24 -6.29
C ALA A 254 5.24 -15.16 -5.54
N THR A 255 4.14 -15.56 -4.89
CA THR A 255 3.30 -14.66 -4.08
C THR A 255 3.49 -14.91 -2.60
N ILE A 256 3.75 -13.83 -1.84
CA ILE A 256 3.57 -13.80 -0.39
C ILE A 256 2.79 -12.56 0.05
N GLN A 257 2.00 -12.71 1.11
CA GLN A 257 1.30 -11.61 1.73
C GLN A 257 2.29 -10.62 2.38
N GLY A 258 2.13 -9.34 2.04
CA GLY A 258 2.90 -8.23 2.57
C GLY A 258 2.07 -7.32 3.47
N LEU A 259 2.73 -6.46 4.24
CA LEU A 259 2.08 -5.40 5.02
C LEU A 259 1.64 -4.25 4.10
N SER A 260 0.63 -4.53 3.29
CA SER A 260 0.16 -3.71 2.18
C SER A 260 1.24 -3.46 1.09
N GLY A 261 1.05 -2.44 0.26
CA GLY A 261 2.02 -2.06 -0.77
C GLY A 261 3.38 -1.68 -0.16
N THR A 262 3.39 -0.92 0.94
CA THR A 262 4.63 -0.50 1.62
C THR A 262 5.46 -1.68 2.11
N GLY A 263 4.83 -2.65 2.78
CA GLY A 263 5.52 -3.87 3.21
C GLY A 263 6.01 -4.70 2.02
N SER A 264 5.21 -4.78 0.96
CA SER A 264 5.57 -5.50 -0.27
C SER A 264 6.77 -4.88 -0.99
N LEU A 265 6.80 -3.54 -1.10
CA LEU A 265 7.95 -2.77 -1.60
C LEU A 265 9.18 -2.99 -0.72
N ARG A 266 9.04 -3.01 0.62
CA ARG A 266 10.16 -3.25 1.52
C ARG A 266 10.74 -4.66 1.35
N LEU A 267 9.90 -5.68 1.21
CA LEU A 267 10.34 -7.06 0.96
C LEU A 267 11.09 -7.15 -0.38
N ALA A 268 10.55 -6.54 -1.43
CA ALA A 268 11.18 -6.47 -2.74
C ALA A 268 12.54 -5.76 -2.67
N ALA A 269 12.63 -4.60 -2.01
CA ALA A 269 13.89 -3.86 -1.88
C ALA A 269 14.98 -4.67 -1.17
N VAL A 270 14.63 -5.47 -0.16
CA VAL A 270 15.60 -6.35 0.53
C VAL A 270 15.99 -7.53 -0.35
N LEU A 271 15.06 -8.05 -1.14
CA LEU A 271 15.38 -9.10 -2.12
C LEU A 271 16.36 -8.56 -3.17
N ILE A 272 16.11 -7.34 -3.67
CA ILE A 272 17.00 -6.64 -4.62
C ILE A 272 18.39 -6.46 -4.00
N GLU A 273 18.50 -5.90 -2.80
CA GLU A 273 19.80 -5.69 -2.13
C GLU A 273 20.60 -7.00 -1.97
N ARG A 274 19.93 -8.11 -1.61
CA ARG A 274 20.58 -9.40 -1.37
C ARG A 274 21.00 -10.15 -2.63
N TYR A 275 20.19 -10.11 -3.68
CA TYR A 275 20.35 -10.97 -4.86
C TYR A 275 20.79 -10.22 -6.11
N PHE A 276 20.68 -8.90 -6.12
CA PHE A 276 21.11 -8.01 -7.19
C PHE A 276 21.97 -6.88 -6.59
N PRO A 277 23.07 -7.20 -5.89
CA PRO A 277 23.86 -6.21 -5.17
C PRO A 277 24.40 -5.16 -6.14
N GLY A 278 24.12 -3.88 -5.84
CA GLY A 278 24.51 -2.75 -6.67
C GLY A 278 23.56 -2.43 -7.83
N ALA A 279 22.53 -3.24 -8.08
CA ALA A 279 21.51 -2.92 -9.06
C ALA A 279 20.78 -1.63 -8.68
N LYS A 280 20.51 -0.79 -9.68
CA LYS A 280 19.87 0.50 -9.49
C LYS A 280 18.36 0.38 -9.66
N VAL A 281 17.60 1.06 -8.81
CA VAL A 281 16.16 1.27 -9.02
C VAL A 281 15.92 2.66 -9.58
N LEU A 282 15.31 2.74 -10.75
CA LEU A 282 14.82 3.97 -11.35
C LEU A 282 13.40 4.24 -10.86
N ILE A 283 13.15 5.43 -10.31
CA ILE A 283 11.83 5.89 -9.84
C ILE A 283 11.40 7.15 -10.60
N SER A 284 10.10 7.37 -10.80
CA SER A 284 9.63 8.56 -11.51
C SER A 284 10.00 9.88 -10.81
N SER A 285 10.16 10.97 -11.55
CA SER A 285 10.26 12.34 -11.03
C SER A 285 9.02 13.16 -11.41
N PRO A 286 8.14 13.50 -10.44
CA PRO A 286 8.10 13.05 -9.05
C PRO A 286 7.53 11.62 -8.90
N THR A 287 7.54 11.09 -7.68
CA THR A 287 6.94 9.78 -7.33
C THR A 287 6.34 9.82 -5.91
N TRP A 288 5.74 8.72 -5.45
CA TRP A 288 5.28 8.62 -4.06
C TRP A 288 6.46 8.79 -3.10
N GLY A 289 6.41 9.81 -2.24
CA GLY A 289 7.57 10.25 -1.46
C GLY A 289 8.26 9.15 -0.64
N ASN A 290 7.52 8.13 -0.20
CA ASN A 290 8.09 7.05 0.60
C ASN A 290 8.90 6.02 -0.22
N HIS A 291 8.84 6.03 -1.56
CA HIS A 291 9.73 5.20 -2.39
C HIS A 291 11.19 5.43 -2.04
N LYS A 292 11.60 6.70 -1.94
CA LYS A 292 12.99 7.09 -1.60
C LYS A 292 13.39 6.55 -0.23
N ASN A 293 12.52 6.68 0.77
CA ASN A 293 12.77 6.17 2.12
C ASN A 293 12.94 4.65 2.14
N ILE A 294 12.07 3.91 1.42
CA ILE A 294 12.13 2.45 1.35
C ILE A 294 13.46 1.99 0.75
N PHE A 295 13.88 2.55 -0.39
CA PHE A 295 15.14 2.14 -1.03
C PHE A 295 16.36 2.61 -0.25
N ASN A 296 16.35 3.81 0.35
CA ASN A 296 17.42 4.29 1.23
C ASN A 296 17.61 3.37 2.45
N ASP A 297 16.54 3.05 3.16
CA ASP A 297 16.58 2.16 4.33
C ASP A 297 16.98 0.73 3.94
N ALA A 298 16.60 0.30 2.73
CA ALA A 298 17.04 -0.96 2.14
C ALA A 298 18.48 -0.96 1.63
N ARG A 299 19.14 0.20 1.57
CA ARG A 299 20.47 0.36 0.95
C ARG A 299 20.52 -0.03 -0.53
N VAL A 300 19.41 0.12 -1.23
CA VAL A 300 19.33 -0.08 -2.68
C VAL A 300 19.64 1.25 -3.38
N PRO A 301 20.65 1.32 -4.26
CA PRO A 301 20.91 2.50 -5.07
C PRO A 301 19.70 2.87 -5.91
N TRP A 302 19.33 4.14 -5.95
CA TRP A 302 18.24 4.61 -6.81
C TRP A 302 18.58 5.92 -7.50
N SER A 303 17.91 6.18 -8.62
CA SER A 303 17.86 7.50 -9.26
C SER A 303 16.49 7.75 -9.85
N GLU A 304 16.29 8.94 -10.38
CA GLU A 304 15.04 9.32 -10.99
C GLU A 304 15.08 9.20 -12.51
N TYR A 305 13.91 9.00 -13.13
CA TYR A 305 13.66 9.25 -14.56
C TYR A 305 12.61 10.35 -14.70
N ARG A 306 12.73 11.20 -15.72
CA ARG A 306 11.75 12.24 -16.04
C ARG A 306 10.35 11.63 -16.23
N TYR A 307 9.34 12.32 -15.72
CA TYR A 307 7.95 11.85 -15.81
C TYR A 307 6.96 13.00 -15.96
N TYR A 308 7.02 14.00 -15.08
CA TYR A 308 6.11 15.14 -15.13
C TYR A 308 6.78 16.34 -15.82
N ASP A 309 6.10 16.93 -16.81
CA ASP A 309 6.49 18.22 -17.38
C ASP A 309 5.65 19.35 -16.78
N PRO A 310 6.24 20.26 -15.97
CA PRO A 310 5.54 21.40 -15.40
C PRO A 310 4.95 22.38 -16.44
N LYS A 311 5.49 22.41 -17.67
CA LYS A 311 5.00 23.32 -18.71
C LYS A 311 3.66 22.86 -19.27
N THR A 312 3.52 21.56 -19.49
CA THR A 312 2.30 20.95 -20.05
C THR A 312 1.36 20.41 -18.97
N VAL A 313 1.83 20.29 -17.71
CA VAL A 313 1.15 19.58 -16.62
C VAL A 313 0.82 18.12 -17.03
N GLY A 314 1.69 17.56 -17.89
CA GLY A 314 1.52 16.29 -18.59
C GLY A 314 2.69 15.33 -18.37
N LEU A 315 2.70 14.25 -19.15
CA LEU A 315 3.78 13.26 -19.17
C LEU A 315 4.93 13.76 -20.05
N ASP A 316 6.14 13.87 -19.49
CA ASP A 316 7.40 13.99 -20.24
C ASP A 316 7.81 12.61 -20.77
N PHE A 317 7.11 12.15 -21.80
CA PHE A 317 7.28 10.79 -22.30
C PHE A 317 8.63 10.60 -22.99
N GLU A 318 9.05 11.58 -23.78
CA GLU A 318 10.35 11.59 -24.44
C GLU A 318 11.49 11.54 -23.42
N GLY A 319 11.44 12.39 -22.39
CA GLY A 319 12.42 12.38 -21.31
C GLY A 319 12.43 11.10 -20.50
N MET A 320 11.26 10.52 -20.22
CA MET A 320 11.11 9.21 -19.57
C MET A 320 11.87 8.13 -20.35
N ILE A 321 11.64 8.03 -21.66
CA ILE A 321 12.26 7.02 -22.51
C ILE A 321 13.78 7.22 -22.61
N GLU A 322 14.25 8.47 -22.77
CA GLU A 322 15.68 8.79 -22.77
C GLU A 322 16.37 8.33 -21.49
N ASP A 323 15.79 8.64 -20.33
CA ASP A 323 16.40 8.32 -19.03
C ASP A 323 16.39 6.82 -18.73
N ILE A 324 15.30 6.12 -19.07
CA ILE A 324 15.24 4.65 -18.95
C ILE A 324 16.29 4.02 -19.88
N LYS A 325 16.42 4.49 -21.13
CA LYS A 325 17.40 3.95 -22.08
C LYS A 325 18.86 4.19 -21.65
N ALA A 326 19.12 5.34 -21.02
CA ALA A 326 20.44 5.71 -20.51
C ALA A 326 20.84 4.97 -19.23
N ALA A 327 19.90 4.30 -18.56
CA ALA A 327 20.18 3.54 -17.36
C ALA A 327 21.15 2.36 -17.61
N PRO A 328 21.93 1.96 -16.59
CA PRO A 328 22.73 0.74 -16.66
C PRO A 328 21.86 -0.48 -16.99
N GLU A 329 22.30 -1.32 -17.92
CA GLU A 329 21.62 -2.57 -18.28
C GLU A 329 21.33 -3.42 -17.03
N GLY A 330 20.17 -4.10 -16.97
CA GLY A 330 19.78 -4.84 -15.77
C GLY A 330 19.30 -3.99 -14.59
N SER A 331 19.08 -2.68 -14.76
CA SER A 331 18.43 -1.85 -13.74
C SER A 331 16.97 -2.26 -13.50
N PHE A 332 16.47 -2.00 -12.29
CA PHE A 332 15.05 -2.10 -11.97
C PHE A 332 14.36 -0.79 -12.34
N VAL A 333 13.21 -0.85 -12.99
CA VAL A 333 12.39 0.34 -13.29
C VAL A 333 11.10 0.26 -12.50
N LEU A 334 10.96 1.12 -11.49
CA LEU A 334 9.76 1.22 -10.67
C LEU A 334 8.69 2.03 -11.43
N LEU A 335 7.58 1.36 -11.73
CA LEU A 335 6.45 1.84 -12.51
C LEU A 335 5.20 1.85 -11.64
N HIS A 336 4.37 2.88 -11.75
CA HIS A 336 3.03 2.84 -11.14
C HIS A 336 2.12 2.11 -12.12
N GLY A 337 1.44 1.04 -11.69
CA GLY A 337 0.61 0.22 -12.61
C GLY A 337 -0.54 1.01 -13.23
N CYS A 338 -1.12 1.92 -12.44
CA CYS A 338 -2.13 2.90 -12.85
C CYS A 338 -2.28 3.96 -11.74
N ALA A 339 -2.97 5.05 -12.05
CA ALA A 339 -3.21 6.21 -11.20
C ALA A 339 -1.94 6.68 -10.49
N HIS A 340 -0.93 7.09 -11.27
CA HIS A 340 0.37 7.53 -10.77
C HIS A 340 0.25 8.49 -9.58
N ASN A 341 0.95 8.19 -8.48
CA ASN A 341 1.03 9.06 -7.32
C ASN A 341 2.40 9.78 -7.32
N PRO A 342 2.44 11.13 -7.41
CA PRO A 342 1.37 12.07 -7.06
C PRO A 342 0.55 12.64 -8.24
N THR A 343 0.94 12.39 -9.49
CA THR A 343 0.52 13.25 -10.60
C THR A 343 -0.90 12.99 -11.11
N GLY A 344 -1.39 11.75 -10.98
CA GLY A 344 -2.59 11.26 -11.65
C GLY A 344 -2.42 11.14 -13.17
N ILE A 345 -1.20 11.18 -13.71
CA ILE A 345 -0.96 11.07 -15.15
C ILE A 345 -0.48 9.65 -15.41
N ASP A 346 -1.13 8.91 -16.31
CA ASP A 346 -0.69 7.57 -16.70
C ASP A 346 -0.29 7.55 -18.18
N PRO A 347 0.69 6.72 -18.59
CA PRO A 347 0.97 6.47 -20.00
C PRO A 347 -0.24 5.87 -20.74
N THR A 348 -0.40 6.21 -22.01
CA THR A 348 -1.39 5.56 -22.88
C THR A 348 -1.01 4.11 -23.18
N PRO A 349 -1.92 3.26 -23.68
CA PRO A 349 -1.58 1.89 -24.10
C PRO A 349 -0.39 1.84 -25.07
N GLU A 350 -0.34 2.74 -26.05
CA GLU A 350 0.75 2.82 -27.04
C GLU A 350 2.08 3.26 -26.40
N GLN A 351 2.02 4.11 -25.38
CA GLN A 351 3.19 4.51 -24.61
C GLN A 351 3.69 3.35 -23.72
N TRP A 352 2.79 2.57 -23.12
CA TRP A 352 3.15 1.37 -22.36
C TRP A 352 3.89 0.33 -23.21
N GLU A 353 3.48 0.12 -24.47
CA GLU A 353 4.19 -0.75 -25.41
C GLU A 353 5.64 -0.29 -25.61
N LYS A 354 5.85 1.01 -25.83
CA LYS A 354 7.20 1.59 -26.00
C LYS A 354 8.05 1.52 -24.73
N ILE A 355 7.45 1.69 -23.56
CA ILE A 355 8.15 1.52 -22.28
C ILE A 355 8.59 0.05 -22.13
N ALA A 356 7.72 -0.90 -22.47
CA ALA A 356 8.05 -2.31 -22.47
C ALA A 356 9.17 -2.64 -23.47
N ASP A 357 9.14 -2.04 -24.68
CA ASP A 357 10.20 -2.22 -25.69
C ASP A 357 11.57 -1.82 -25.16
N VAL A 358 11.69 -0.64 -24.55
CA VAL A 358 12.97 -0.14 -24.01
C VAL A 358 13.42 -0.98 -22.81
N ILE A 359 12.51 -1.37 -21.93
CA ILE A 359 12.85 -2.23 -20.80
C ILE A 359 13.36 -3.59 -21.28
N GLN A 360 12.76 -4.15 -22.33
CA GLN A 360 13.24 -5.40 -22.94
C GLN A 360 14.60 -5.22 -23.64
N GLU A 361 14.75 -4.17 -24.46
CA GLU A 361 15.99 -3.83 -25.18
C GLU A 361 17.18 -3.72 -24.21
N LYS A 362 16.94 -3.10 -23.05
CA LYS A 362 17.94 -2.84 -22.02
C LYS A 362 18.03 -3.92 -20.95
N ASN A 363 17.34 -5.03 -21.13
CA ASN A 363 17.27 -6.15 -20.18
C ASN A 363 17.00 -5.65 -18.74
N HIS A 364 16.17 -4.62 -18.59
CA HIS A 364 15.78 -4.07 -17.29
C HIS A 364 14.72 -4.97 -16.64
N ILE A 365 14.58 -4.85 -15.33
CA ILE A 365 13.56 -5.58 -14.56
C ILE A 365 12.39 -4.62 -14.24
N PRO A 366 11.19 -4.85 -14.78
CA PRO A 366 10.00 -4.10 -14.42
C PRO A 366 9.62 -4.35 -12.96
N PHE A 367 9.38 -3.28 -12.21
CA PHE A 367 8.88 -3.33 -10.85
C PHE A 367 7.63 -2.44 -10.74
N PHE A 368 6.46 -3.03 -10.58
CA PHE A 368 5.20 -2.30 -10.46
C PHE A 368 4.79 -2.04 -9.01
N ASP A 369 4.41 -0.81 -8.70
CA ASP A 369 3.57 -0.46 -7.54
C ASP A 369 2.10 -0.36 -8.00
N VAL A 370 1.25 -1.23 -7.46
CA VAL A 370 -0.17 -1.38 -7.81
C VAL A 370 -1.01 -1.14 -6.56
N ALA A 371 -1.24 0.14 -6.27
CA ALA A 371 -2.00 0.57 -5.10
C ALA A 371 -3.44 1.01 -5.39
N TYR A 372 -3.78 1.21 -6.67
CA TYR A 372 -5.01 1.84 -7.12
C TYR A 372 -5.78 1.03 -8.18
N GLN A 373 -5.50 -0.28 -8.30
CA GLN A 373 -6.20 -1.13 -9.27
C GLN A 373 -7.72 -1.05 -9.09
N GLY A 374 -8.40 -0.63 -10.14
CA GLY A 374 -9.85 -0.40 -10.22
C GLY A 374 -10.30 1.03 -9.88
N PHE A 375 -9.45 1.85 -9.26
CA PHE A 375 -9.72 3.25 -8.92
C PHE A 375 -9.33 4.24 -10.02
N ALA A 376 -8.61 3.80 -11.04
CA ALA A 376 -8.20 4.66 -12.14
C ALA A 376 -9.33 4.74 -13.17
N SER A 377 -9.66 3.62 -13.83
CA SER A 377 -10.72 3.58 -14.85
C SER A 377 -12.11 3.30 -14.27
N GLY A 378 -12.19 2.60 -13.13
CA GLY A 378 -13.40 1.90 -12.65
C GLY A 378 -13.42 0.41 -13.01
N SER A 379 -12.38 -0.10 -13.70
CA SER A 379 -12.23 -1.50 -14.10
C SER A 379 -10.93 -2.10 -13.56
N LEU A 380 -11.06 -3.21 -12.84
CA LEU A 380 -9.92 -3.97 -12.32
C LEU A 380 -9.01 -4.50 -13.43
N ASP A 381 -9.58 -4.84 -14.59
CA ASP A 381 -8.83 -5.40 -15.72
C ASP A 381 -8.10 -4.33 -16.51
N GLN A 382 -8.74 -3.20 -16.81
CA GLN A 382 -8.08 -2.09 -17.49
C GLN A 382 -6.92 -1.54 -16.64
N ASP A 383 -7.13 -1.43 -15.33
CA ASP A 383 -6.13 -0.92 -14.40
C ASP A 383 -4.97 -1.90 -14.14
N ALA A 384 -5.07 -3.15 -14.60
CA ALA A 384 -4.00 -4.14 -14.58
C ALA A 384 -3.34 -4.34 -15.95
N ALA A 385 -3.78 -3.64 -17.00
CA ALA A 385 -3.34 -3.85 -18.38
C ALA A 385 -1.83 -3.67 -18.55
N SER A 386 -1.23 -2.67 -17.89
CA SER A 386 0.22 -2.43 -17.91
C SER A 386 1.01 -3.63 -17.35
N VAL A 387 0.61 -4.17 -16.20
CA VAL A 387 1.25 -5.34 -15.59
C VAL A 387 1.09 -6.57 -16.48
N ARG A 388 -0.12 -6.79 -17.01
CA ARG A 388 -0.45 -7.94 -17.86
C ARG A 388 0.29 -7.89 -19.19
N LEU A 389 0.50 -6.71 -19.77
CA LEU A 389 1.31 -6.51 -20.98
C LEU A 389 2.73 -7.05 -20.78
N PHE A 390 3.38 -6.66 -19.69
CA PHE A 390 4.76 -7.05 -19.40
C PHE A 390 4.87 -8.56 -19.11
N ALA A 391 3.90 -9.11 -18.35
CA ALA A 391 3.82 -10.54 -18.11
C ALA A 391 3.58 -11.35 -19.41
N ALA A 392 2.72 -10.85 -20.31
CA ALA A 392 2.43 -11.50 -21.60
C ALA A 392 3.63 -11.47 -22.55
N ARG A 393 4.49 -10.47 -22.45
CA ARG A 393 5.80 -10.41 -23.14
C ARG A 393 6.86 -11.36 -22.56
N GLY A 394 6.51 -12.13 -21.52
CA GLY A 394 7.39 -13.13 -20.91
C GLY A 394 8.43 -12.57 -19.95
N MET A 395 8.30 -11.30 -19.52
CA MET A 395 9.27 -10.66 -18.64
C MET A 395 9.16 -11.19 -17.20
N GLU A 396 10.30 -11.29 -16.51
CA GLU A 396 10.33 -11.46 -15.06
C GLU A 396 10.03 -10.11 -14.40
N ILE A 397 8.99 -10.05 -13.56
CA ILE A 397 8.48 -8.78 -13.01
C ILE A 397 8.25 -8.85 -11.50
N PHE A 398 8.43 -7.72 -10.84
CA PHE A 398 8.06 -7.52 -9.44
C PHE A 398 6.77 -6.71 -9.38
N VAL A 399 5.83 -7.07 -8.50
CA VAL A 399 4.60 -6.31 -8.30
C VAL A 399 4.25 -6.20 -6.81
N ALA A 400 4.31 -4.99 -6.27
CA ALA A 400 3.80 -4.67 -4.95
C ALA A 400 2.33 -4.24 -5.06
N GLN A 401 1.41 -5.07 -4.57
CA GLN A 401 -0.03 -4.83 -4.63
C GLN A 401 -0.58 -4.41 -3.27
N SER A 402 -1.49 -3.42 -3.24
CA SER A 402 -2.13 -2.93 -2.01
C SER A 402 -3.65 -3.01 -2.10
N TYR A 403 -4.29 -3.38 -0.99
CA TYR A 403 -5.74 -3.31 -0.83
C TYR A 403 -6.22 -2.12 0.02
N SER A 404 -5.32 -1.19 0.35
CA SER A 404 -5.66 -0.07 1.22
C SER A 404 -6.69 0.87 0.62
N LYS A 405 -6.70 1.04 -0.71
CA LYS A 405 -7.58 2.00 -1.38
C LYS A 405 -8.76 1.29 -2.02
N ASN A 406 -8.49 0.25 -2.82
CA ASN A 406 -9.52 -0.42 -3.61
C ASN A 406 -10.63 -1.11 -2.77
N LEU A 407 -10.30 -1.64 -1.60
CA LEU A 407 -11.25 -2.18 -0.61
C LEU A 407 -11.38 -1.29 0.64
N GLY A 408 -10.76 -0.11 0.66
CA GLY A 408 -10.77 0.76 1.84
C GLY A 408 -10.07 0.18 3.08
N LEU A 409 -9.23 -0.86 2.93
CA LEU A 409 -8.56 -1.56 4.04
C LEU A 409 -7.24 -0.85 4.43
N TYR A 410 -7.31 0.46 4.67
CA TYR A 410 -6.14 1.32 4.92
C TYR A 410 -5.30 0.80 6.08
N SER A 411 -5.93 0.59 7.24
CA SER A 411 -5.24 0.24 8.50
C SER A 411 -5.09 -1.26 8.73
N GLU A 412 -5.77 -2.11 7.95
CA GLU A 412 -5.60 -3.57 8.00
C GLU A 412 -4.25 -4.04 7.44
N ARG A 413 -3.56 -3.15 6.73
CA ARG A 413 -2.22 -3.37 6.16
C ARG A 413 -2.15 -4.64 5.30
N ILE A 414 -3.14 -4.85 4.44
CA ILE A 414 -3.20 -6.01 3.54
C ILE A 414 -2.72 -5.66 2.12
N GLY A 415 -1.92 -6.56 1.55
CA GLY A 415 -1.31 -6.49 0.22
C GLY A 415 -0.42 -7.71 -0.04
N ALA A 416 0.25 -7.72 -1.18
CA ALA A 416 1.10 -8.83 -1.59
C ALA A 416 2.29 -8.36 -2.42
N ILE A 417 3.41 -9.07 -2.31
CA ILE A 417 4.47 -9.04 -3.31
C ILE A 417 4.29 -10.26 -4.21
N ASN A 418 4.18 -10.01 -5.51
CA ASN A 418 4.11 -11.02 -6.56
C ASN A 418 5.36 -10.89 -7.43
N VAL A 419 6.11 -11.98 -7.61
CA VAL A 419 7.28 -12.01 -8.50
C VAL A 419 7.06 -13.05 -9.59
N VAL A 420 6.91 -12.61 -10.83
CA VAL A 420 6.86 -13.50 -12.00
C VAL A 420 8.29 -13.92 -12.33
N CYS A 421 8.50 -15.22 -12.39
CA CYS A 421 9.79 -15.83 -12.65
C CYS A 421 9.78 -16.56 -14.01
N SER A 422 10.97 -16.96 -14.46
CA SER A 422 11.20 -17.78 -15.64
C SER A 422 10.63 -19.21 -15.55
N SER A 423 10.49 -19.76 -14.35
CA SER A 423 9.97 -21.12 -14.13
C SER A 423 9.33 -21.27 -12.74
N SER A 424 8.55 -22.34 -12.55
CA SER A 424 7.95 -22.69 -11.26
C SER A 424 8.98 -23.01 -10.18
N ASP A 425 10.10 -23.63 -10.58
CA ASP A 425 11.24 -23.90 -9.69
C ASP A 425 11.93 -22.60 -9.24
N THR A 426 12.14 -21.64 -10.14
CA THR A 426 12.64 -20.30 -9.76
C THR A 426 11.65 -19.58 -8.85
N ALA A 427 10.35 -19.64 -9.15
CA ALA A 427 9.32 -19.06 -8.29
C ALA A 427 9.32 -19.65 -6.87
N ALA A 428 9.47 -20.97 -6.74
CA ALA A 428 9.59 -21.64 -5.45
C ALA A 428 10.81 -21.14 -4.64
N ARG A 429 11.97 -20.98 -5.30
CA ARG A 429 13.16 -20.41 -4.66
C ARG A 429 12.95 -18.97 -4.22
N VAL A 430 12.44 -18.11 -5.10
CA VAL A 430 12.16 -16.69 -4.78
C VAL A 430 11.20 -16.59 -3.59
N LYS A 431 10.10 -17.36 -3.61
CA LYS A 431 9.14 -17.43 -2.49
C LYS A 431 9.80 -17.86 -1.19
N SER A 432 10.72 -18.83 -1.23
CA SER A 432 11.47 -19.26 -0.03
C SER A 432 12.34 -18.13 0.57
N GLN A 433 12.96 -17.30 -0.28
CA GLN A 433 13.79 -16.19 0.19
C GLN A 433 12.96 -15.02 0.71
N LEU A 434 11.84 -14.72 0.06
CA LEU A 434 10.86 -13.76 0.57
C LEU A 434 10.36 -14.15 1.96
N LYS A 435 10.09 -15.43 2.23
CA LYS A 435 9.76 -15.95 3.58
C LYS A 435 10.90 -15.72 4.57
N ARG A 436 12.15 -15.99 4.17
CA ARG A 436 13.33 -15.75 5.02
C ARG A 436 13.55 -14.26 5.32
N ILE A 437 13.14 -13.37 4.43
CA ILE A 437 13.16 -11.91 4.66
C ILE A 437 12.05 -11.51 5.62
N ALA A 438 10.82 -12.00 5.39
CA ALA A 438 9.65 -11.66 6.21
C ALA A 438 9.77 -12.13 7.67
N ARG A 439 10.31 -13.34 7.90
CA ARG A 439 10.37 -13.98 9.22
C ARG A 439 11.04 -13.13 10.31
N PRO A 440 12.22 -12.51 10.10
CA PRO A 440 12.84 -11.62 11.07
C PRO A 440 12.28 -10.20 11.07
N MET A 441 11.50 -9.79 10.05
CA MET A 441 10.88 -8.47 10.00
C MET A 441 9.60 -8.39 10.82
N TYR A 442 8.72 -9.39 10.67
CA TYR A 442 7.40 -9.38 11.31
C TYR A 442 6.86 -10.78 11.59
N SER A 443 7.68 -11.82 11.52
CA SER A 443 7.30 -13.23 11.74
C SER A 443 6.33 -13.80 10.68
N ASN A 444 5.06 -13.41 10.74
CA ASN A 444 3.99 -13.77 9.82
C ASN A 444 3.01 -12.58 9.72
N PRO A 445 2.28 -12.42 8.60
CA PRO A 445 1.48 -11.24 8.36
C PRO A 445 0.09 -11.32 9.05
N PRO A 446 -0.63 -10.18 9.22
CA PRO A 446 -1.93 -10.12 9.87
C PRO A 446 -3.02 -10.90 9.12
N ILE A 447 -3.92 -11.55 9.85
CA ILE A 447 -4.93 -12.45 9.28
C ILE A 447 -6.24 -11.76 8.87
N HIS A 448 -6.66 -10.71 9.59
CA HIS A 448 -8.00 -10.11 9.47
C HIS A 448 -8.26 -9.56 8.06
N GLY A 449 -7.45 -8.60 7.61
CA GLY A 449 -7.52 -8.06 6.24
C GLY A 449 -7.36 -9.14 5.15
N ALA A 450 -6.53 -10.16 5.37
CA ALA A 450 -6.34 -11.24 4.39
C ALA A 450 -7.61 -12.06 4.19
N ARG A 451 -8.36 -12.34 5.26
CA ARG A 451 -9.64 -13.05 5.20
C ARG A 451 -10.73 -12.22 4.56
N ILE A 452 -10.79 -10.92 4.85
CA ILE A 452 -11.71 -10.00 4.17
C ILE A 452 -11.48 -10.06 2.67
N VAL A 453 -10.23 -9.88 2.21
CA VAL A 453 -9.93 -9.92 0.78
C VAL A 453 -10.20 -11.32 0.18
N ALA A 454 -9.83 -12.39 0.87
CA ALA A 454 -10.09 -13.75 0.39
C ALA A 454 -11.59 -14.05 0.24
N ASN A 455 -12.42 -13.59 1.19
CA ASN A 455 -13.87 -13.72 1.10
C ASN A 455 -14.44 -12.86 -0.03
N VAL A 456 -14.04 -11.58 -0.13
CA VAL A 456 -14.60 -10.66 -1.12
C VAL A 456 -14.17 -11.01 -2.55
N VAL A 457 -12.88 -11.31 -2.76
CA VAL A 457 -12.34 -11.59 -4.10
C VAL A 457 -12.59 -13.03 -4.52
N GLY A 458 -12.61 -13.97 -3.57
CA GLY A 458 -12.80 -15.40 -3.84
C GLY A 458 -14.26 -15.84 -3.99
N ASP A 459 -15.22 -15.03 -3.55
CA ASP A 459 -16.65 -15.30 -3.70
C ASP A 459 -17.24 -14.49 -4.87
N PRO A 460 -17.82 -15.13 -5.92
CA PRO A 460 -18.33 -14.42 -7.08
C PRO A 460 -19.42 -13.39 -6.78
N ALA A 461 -20.26 -13.60 -5.75
CA ALA A 461 -21.33 -12.67 -5.40
C ALA A 461 -20.74 -11.43 -4.72
N LEU A 462 -19.90 -11.62 -3.70
CA LEU A 462 -19.21 -10.50 -3.04
C LEU A 462 -18.28 -9.76 -4.02
N PHE A 463 -17.61 -10.47 -4.92
CA PHE A 463 -16.77 -9.85 -5.95
C PHE A 463 -17.60 -8.97 -6.89
N GLY A 464 -18.80 -9.42 -7.27
CA GLY A 464 -19.76 -8.62 -8.04
C GLY A 464 -20.18 -7.34 -7.32
N GLU A 465 -20.53 -7.44 -6.05
CA GLU A 465 -20.88 -6.28 -5.21
C GLU A 465 -19.72 -5.30 -5.06
N TRP A 466 -18.50 -5.81 -4.81
CA TRP A 466 -17.31 -4.98 -4.69
C TRP A 466 -17.04 -4.16 -5.96
N LYS A 467 -17.17 -4.78 -7.14
CA LYS A 467 -17.02 -4.07 -8.42
C LYS A 467 -18.01 -2.92 -8.55
N ALA A 468 -19.27 -3.12 -8.14
CA ALA A 468 -20.28 -2.06 -8.16
C ALA A 468 -19.96 -0.91 -7.19
N GLU A 469 -19.53 -1.22 -5.96
CA GLU A 469 -19.10 -0.19 -5.00
C GLU A 469 -17.88 0.59 -5.50
N MET A 470 -16.94 -0.09 -6.16
CA MET A 470 -15.76 0.53 -6.75
C MET A 470 -16.11 1.48 -7.89
N GLU A 471 -16.99 1.05 -8.81
CA GLU A 471 -17.47 1.89 -9.90
C GLU A 471 -18.16 3.15 -9.37
N MET A 472 -18.96 3.03 -8.30
CA MET A 472 -19.57 4.16 -7.61
C MET A 472 -18.52 5.12 -7.04
N MET A 473 -17.50 4.61 -6.35
CA MET A 473 -16.44 5.44 -5.79
C MET A 473 -15.64 6.17 -6.87
N ALA A 474 -15.29 5.48 -7.96
CA ALA A 474 -14.61 6.07 -9.11
C ALA A 474 -15.49 7.12 -9.81
N GLY A 475 -16.77 6.82 -10.00
CA GLY A 475 -17.78 7.72 -10.57
C GLY A 475 -17.91 9.02 -9.77
N ARG A 476 -17.94 8.94 -8.45
CA ARG A 476 -17.97 10.14 -7.58
C ARG A 476 -16.73 11.01 -7.80
N ILE A 477 -15.54 10.42 -7.85
CA ILE A 477 -14.29 11.17 -8.09
C ILE A 477 -14.31 11.85 -9.47
N LYS A 478 -14.83 11.17 -10.51
CA LYS A 478 -15.04 11.78 -11.83
C LYS A 478 -15.99 12.97 -11.77
N GLY A 479 -17.09 12.86 -11.02
CA GLY A 479 -18.01 13.98 -10.78
C GLY A 479 -17.36 15.17 -10.08
N VAL A 480 -16.53 14.92 -9.07
CA VAL A 480 -15.75 15.95 -8.37
C VAL A 480 -14.75 16.63 -9.32
N ARG A 481 -14.05 15.87 -10.17
CA ARG A 481 -13.16 16.43 -11.21
C ARG A 481 -13.92 17.38 -12.13
N GLN A 482 -15.07 16.94 -12.63
CA GLN A 482 -15.90 17.75 -13.52
C GLN A 482 -16.34 19.05 -12.85
N LYS A 483 -16.92 18.97 -11.64
CA LYS A 483 -17.39 20.17 -10.92
C LYS A 483 -16.24 21.13 -10.60
N LEU A 484 -15.06 20.64 -10.23
CA LEU A 484 -13.89 21.48 -9.97
C LEU A 484 -13.42 22.17 -11.27
N TYR A 485 -13.32 21.43 -12.38
CA TYR A 485 -12.96 21.98 -13.68
C TYR A 485 -13.95 23.06 -14.14
N ASP A 486 -15.26 22.81 -14.04
CA ASP A 486 -16.31 23.76 -14.42
C ASP A 486 -16.22 25.03 -13.55
N SER A 487 -15.95 24.87 -12.25
CA SER A 487 -15.79 25.99 -11.31
C SER A 487 -14.56 26.83 -11.63
N LEU A 488 -13.42 26.21 -11.94
CA LEU A 488 -12.20 26.92 -12.34
C LEU A 488 -12.38 27.65 -13.66
N THR A 489 -12.92 26.98 -14.68
CA THR A 489 -13.10 27.54 -16.03
C THR A 489 -14.13 28.68 -16.04
N SER A 490 -15.19 28.57 -15.24
CA SER A 490 -16.20 29.63 -15.14
C SER A 490 -15.69 30.87 -14.38
N LYS A 491 -14.77 30.71 -13.43
CA LYS A 491 -14.27 31.79 -12.57
C LYS A 491 -12.97 32.43 -13.06
N ASP A 492 -12.04 31.64 -13.59
CA ASP A 492 -10.75 32.13 -14.08
C ASP A 492 -10.88 32.69 -15.51
N LYS A 493 -10.66 34.00 -15.65
CA LYS A 493 -10.75 34.71 -16.95
C LYS A 493 -9.38 34.96 -17.59
N SER A 494 -8.31 34.42 -17.02
CA SER A 494 -6.94 34.59 -17.54
C SER A 494 -6.66 33.83 -18.84
N GLY A 495 -7.49 32.85 -19.19
CA GLY A 495 -7.25 31.95 -20.33
C GLY A 495 -6.37 30.74 -20.00
N LYS A 496 -6.05 30.49 -18.72
CA LYS A 496 -5.34 29.29 -18.28
C LYS A 496 -6.14 28.02 -18.59
N ASP A 497 -5.47 27.02 -19.16
CA ASP A 497 -6.05 25.70 -19.40
C ASP A 497 -6.07 24.87 -18.10
N TRP A 498 -7.28 24.57 -17.61
CA TRP A 498 -7.53 23.72 -16.45
C TRP A 498 -7.93 22.28 -16.82
N SER A 499 -7.93 21.92 -18.12
CA SER A 499 -8.38 20.62 -18.63
C SER A 499 -7.58 19.43 -18.11
N PHE A 500 -6.37 19.67 -17.60
CA PHE A 500 -5.54 18.65 -16.96
C PHE A 500 -6.26 17.97 -15.77
N ILE A 501 -7.18 18.65 -15.08
CA ILE A 501 -7.95 18.07 -13.97
C ILE A 501 -8.82 16.90 -14.45
N LEU A 502 -9.35 16.99 -15.67
CA LEU A 502 -10.14 15.93 -16.29
C LEU A 502 -9.29 14.83 -16.90
N LYS A 503 -8.11 15.18 -17.43
CA LYS A 503 -7.17 14.22 -18.05
C LYS A 503 -6.45 13.36 -17.01
N GLN A 504 -6.19 13.92 -15.82
CA GLN A 504 -5.62 13.18 -14.71
C GLN A 504 -6.62 12.16 -14.14
N ILE A 505 -6.11 11.04 -13.66
CA ILE A 505 -6.83 9.83 -13.28
C ILE A 505 -6.60 9.52 -11.79
N GLY A 506 -7.51 8.74 -11.19
CA GLY A 506 -7.38 8.24 -9.83
C GLY A 506 -7.73 9.26 -8.75
N MET A 507 -7.19 9.07 -7.55
CA MET A 507 -7.58 9.84 -6.36
C MET A 507 -7.00 11.26 -6.29
N PHE A 508 -5.99 11.57 -7.11
CA PHE A 508 -5.21 12.80 -6.98
C PHE A 508 -5.27 13.68 -8.22
N SER A 509 -5.09 14.97 -8.01
CA SER A 509 -4.76 15.91 -9.08
C SER A 509 -3.50 16.69 -8.71
N PHE A 510 -2.63 16.87 -9.70
CA PHE A 510 -1.42 17.67 -9.58
C PHE A 510 -1.71 19.04 -10.18
N THR A 511 -1.84 20.03 -9.31
CA THR A 511 -2.38 21.35 -9.65
C THR A 511 -1.40 22.24 -10.42
N GLY A 512 -0.10 21.91 -10.37
CA GLY A 512 0.98 22.77 -10.85
C GLY A 512 1.31 23.94 -9.91
N LEU A 513 0.68 24.02 -8.73
CA LEU A 513 1.01 25.03 -7.74
C LEU A 513 2.40 24.78 -7.15
N ASN A 514 3.22 25.83 -7.11
CA ASN A 514 4.54 25.77 -6.49
C ASN A 514 4.43 25.75 -4.94
N LYS A 515 5.57 25.69 -4.24
CA LYS A 515 5.60 25.65 -2.78
C LYS A 515 4.96 26.89 -2.13
N ASN A 516 5.27 28.10 -2.59
CA ASN A 516 4.72 29.34 -2.03
C ASN A 516 3.22 29.43 -2.25
N GLN A 517 2.75 29.02 -3.43
CA GLN A 517 1.33 28.96 -3.76
C GLN A 517 0.61 27.91 -2.89
N SER A 518 1.23 26.75 -2.67
CA SER A 518 0.73 25.73 -1.74
C SER A 518 0.73 26.21 -0.28
N ASP A 519 1.69 27.06 0.11
CA ASP A 519 1.70 27.72 1.42
C ASP A 519 0.52 28.70 1.55
N ASN A 520 0.17 29.45 0.49
CA ASN A 520 -1.01 30.32 0.49
C ASN A 520 -2.34 29.53 0.59
N MET A 521 -2.45 28.39 -0.12
CA MET A 521 -3.59 27.47 0.00
C MET A 521 -3.84 27.10 1.47
N THR A 522 -2.78 26.78 2.22
CA THR A 522 -2.90 26.46 3.65
C THR A 522 -3.15 27.69 4.51
N ASN A 523 -2.32 28.72 4.39
CA ASN A 523 -2.28 29.84 5.35
C ASN A 523 -3.46 30.82 5.20
N LYS A 524 -3.96 31.04 3.99
CA LYS A 524 -5.07 31.97 3.71
C LYS A 524 -6.40 31.24 3.57
N TRP A 525 -6.38 30.08 2.92
CA TRP A 525 -7.61 29.37 2.52
C TRP A 525 -7.90 28.13 3.37
N HIS A 526 -7.06 27.80 4.36
CA HIS A 526 -7.25 26.61 5.19
C HIS A 526 -7.36 25.32 4.38
N VAL A 527 -6.75 25.27 3.19
CA VAL A 527 -6.69 24.10 2.31
C VAL A 527 -5.35 23.39 2.55
N TYR A 528 -5.44 22.24 3.19
CA TYR A 528 -4.30 21.41 3.56
C TYR A 528 -3.98 20.43 2.43
N MET A 529 -2.85 20.65 1.77
CA MET A 529 -2.35 19.88 0.63
C MET A 529 -0.84 19.68 0.74
N THR A 530 -0.26 18.81 -0.08
CA THR A 530 1.21 18.64 -0.09
C THR A 530 1.86 19.82 -0.80
N LYS A 531 3.11 20.12 -0.40
CA LYS A 531 3.85 21.31 -0.85
C LYS A 531 4.33 21.24 -2.30
N ASP A 532 4.14 20.11 -2.95
CA ASP A 532 4.42 19.85 -4.36
C ASP A 532 3.21 20.12 -5.28
N GLY A 533 2.07 20.56 -4.73
CA GLY A 533 0.89 20.88 -5.53
C GLY A 533 -0.13 19.74 -5.67
N ARG A 534 0.08 18.56 -5.06
CA ARG A 534 -0.90 17.47 -5.11
C ARG A 534 -2.10 17.71 -4.17
N ILE A 535 -3.29 17.53 -4.71
CA ILE A 535 -4.56 17.47 -3.95
C ILE A 535 -5.22 16.11 -4.07
N SER A 536 -5.89 15.67 -3.01
CA SER A 536 -6.72 14.46 -2.95
C SER A 536 -8.17 14.80 -3.29
N LEU A 537 -8.61 14.45 -4.49
CA LEU A 537 -10.00 14.61 -4.91
C LEU A 537 -10.93 13.62 -4.21
N ALA A 538 -10.38 12.51 -3.72
CA ALA A 538 -11.11 11.55 -2.92
C ALA A 538 -11.56 12.12 -1.56
N GLY A 539 -10.89 13.16 -1.05
CA GLY A 539 -11.25 13.92 0.15
C GLY A 539 -12.01 15.22 -0.12
N LEU A 540 -12.41 15.46 -1.37
CA LEU A 540 -13.19 16.63 -1.77
C LEU A 540 -14.65 16.23 -2.01
N ASN A 541 -15.57 17.07 -1.55
CA ASN A 541 -17.01 16.95 -1.79
C ASN A 541 -17.46 18.00 -2.82
N LEU A 542 -18.61 17.80 -3.46
CA LEU A 542 -19.09 18.67 -4.55
C LEU A 542 -19.36 20.09 -4.04
N ALA A 543 -19.91 20.21 -2.83
CA ALA A 543 -20.25 21.49 -2.21
C ALA A 543 -19.03 22.41 -2.00
N LYS A 544 -17.81 21.85 -1.85
CA LYS A 544 -16.58 22.60 -1.61
C LYS A 544 -15.74 22.85 -2.87
N CYS A 545 -16.16 22.36 -4.04
CA CYS A 545 -15.43 22.55 -5.29
C CYS A 545 -15.29 24.03 -5.67
N GLU A 546 -16.33 24.85 -5.44
CA GLU A 546 -16.28 26.27 -5.76
C GLU A 546 -15.32 27.04 -4.86
N TYR A 547 -15.27 26.70 -3.57
CA TYR A 547 -14.33 27.27 -2.61
C TYR A 547 -12.88 26.90 -2.96
N LEU A 548 -12.65 25.63 -3.33
CA LEU A 548 -11.34 25.19 -3.78
C LEU A 548 -10.91 25.90 -5.07
N ALA A 549 -11.83 26.12 -6.01
CA ALA A 549 -11.53 26.87 -7.23
C ALA A 549 -11.08 28.31 -6.92
N ASP A 550 -11.76 29.01 -5.99
CA ASP A 550 -11.36 30.36 -5.56
C ASP A 550 -9.95 30.35 -4.95
N ALA A 551 -9.67 29.37 -4.08
CA ALA A 551 -8.36 29.21 -3.45
C ALA A 551 -7.24 28.96 -4.46
N ILE A 552 -7.47 28.08 -5.44
CA ILE A 552 -6.50 27.76 -6.50
C ILE A 552 -6.24 28.99 -7.37
N ILE A 553 -7.28 29.70 -7.81
CA ILE A 553 -7.16 30.90 -8.66
C ILE A 553 -6.37 31.98 -7.94
N ASP A 554 -6.72 32.28 -6.68
CA ASP A 554 -6.01 33.25 -5.88
C ASP A 554 -4.54 32.87 -5.69
N SER A 555 -4.27 31.62 -5.31
CA SER A 555 -2.89 31.16 -5.08
C SER A 555 -2.08 31.17 -6.37
N TYR A 556 -2.67 30.80 -7.51
CA TYR A 556 -1.96 30.76 -8.78
C TYR A 556 -1.60 32.16 -9.30
N HIS A 557 -2.54 33.12 -9.24
CA HIS A 557 -2.35 34.44 -9.84
C HIS A 557 -1.73 35.47 -8.90
N ASN A 558 -1.96 35.38 -7.59
CA ASN A 558 -1.57 36.41 -6.63
C ASN A 558 -0.32 36.08 -5.80
N VAL A 559 0.28 34.90 -6.00
CA VAL A 559 1.46 34.44 -5.25
C VAL A 559 2.55 33.98 -6.20
N SER A 560 3.76 34.53 -6.01
CA SER A 560 4.96 34.23 -6.79
C SER A 560 5.77 33.07 -6.20
#